data_AF-A0A078IG33-F1
#
_entry.id   AF-A0A078IG33-F1
#
_cell.length_a   1.000
_cell.length_b   1.000
_cell.length_c   1.000
_cell.angle_alpha   90.00
_cell.angle_beta   90.00
_cell.angle_gamma   90.00
#
_symmetry.space_group_name_H-M   'P 1'
#
loop_
_entity.id
_entity.type
_entity.pdbx_description
1 polymer ?
#
loop_
_entity_poly.entity_id
_entity_poly.type
_entity_poly.pdbx_seq_one_letter_code
_entity_poly.pdbx_strand_id
1 'polypeptide(L)'
;MADPPRSEVFPSSRLDNDAGALFVLQSKGEWWHAGFHLTTAIVGPTILTLPYAFRGLGWWLGFVCLTTMGLVTFYAYYLMSKVLDHCEKSGRRHIRFRELAADVLGSGWMFYVVIFIQTAINTGIGIGAILLAGQCLEIMYSSLFPQGTLKLYEFIAMVTAVMVVLSQLPSFHSLRHINCVSLLLSLGYTFLVVAACINLGLSKHAPKREYSLEPSDSGRVFSAFTSISIIAAIFGNGILPEIQATLAPPATGKMLKGLLLCYSVIFFTFYSAAISGYWVFGNSSSSNILKNLMPDQGPTLAPIVVIGLAVIFVLLQLFAIGLVYSQVAYEIMEKKSADTTKGMFSRRNLVPRLILRTLYMAFCGFMAAMLPFFGDINAVVGAIGFIPLDFVLPMLLYNMTYKPTRKSFTYWINMTIMVVFTCAGLMGAFSSVRKLVLDANKFKLFSSEVVD
;
A
#
# COMPACT_ATOMS: atom_id res chain seq x y z
N MET A 1 11.80 22.31 -24.14
CA MET A 1 10.66 21.39 -23.94
C MET A 1 10.96 20.13 -24.72
N ALA A 2 10.97 18.97 -24.07
CA ALA A 2 11.14 17.70 -24.78
C ALA A 2 9.78 17.27 -25.35
N ASP A 3 9.74 16.96 -26.64
CA ASP A 3 8.53 16.49 -27.30
C ASP A 3 8.04 15.17 -26.67
N PRO A 4 6.71 15.01 -26.46
CA PRO A 4 6.16 13.72 -26.08
C PRO A 4 6.43 12.69 -27.19
N PRO A 5 6.80 11.44 -26.86
CA PRO A 5 7.12 10.43 -27.87
C PRO A 5 5.89 10.16 -28.75
N ARG A 6 6.08 10.17 -30.08
CA ARG A 6 5.07 9.77 -31.06
C ARG A 6 4.64 8.31 -30.84
N SER A 7 3.36 8.04 -31.12
CA SER A 7 2.72 6.73 -31.09
C SER A 7 3.24 5.84 -32.24
N GLU A 8 4.51 5.48 -32.21
CA GLU A 8 5.02 4.38 -33.02
C GLU A 8 4.65 3.06 -32.33
N VAL A 9 4.14 2.11 -33.12
CA VAL A 9 3.90 0.71 -32.74
C VAL A 9 5.05 0.23 -31.87
N PHE A 10 4.78 -0.11 -30.60
CA PHE A 10 5.78 -0.55 -29.62
C PHE A 10 6.55 -1.76 -30.17
N PRO A 11 7.79 -1.59 -30.69
CA PRO A 11 8.52 -2.72 -31.24
C PRO A 11 9.14 -3.50 -30.08
N SER A 12 9.18 -4.82 -30.19
CA SER A 12 9.89 -5.71 -29.26
C SER A 12 11.33 -5.25 -28.98
N SER A 13 11.98 -4.58 -29.94
CA SER A 13 13.34 -4.03 -29.82
C SER A 13 13.51 -2.90 -28.79
N ARG A 14 12.43 -2.24 -28.31
CA ARG A 14 12.54 -1.25 -27.22
C ARG A 14 12.71 -1.90 -25.85
N LEU A 15 12.21 -3.13 -25.64
CA LEU A 15 12.36 -3.85 -24.36
C LEU A 15 13.82 -4.30 -24.15
N ASP A 16 14.52 -4.67 -25.21
CA ASP A 16 15.92 -5.11 -25.17
C ASP A 16 16.91 -4.00 -24.81
N ASN A 17 16.47 -2.73 -24.87
CA ASN A 17 17.26 -1.56 -24.48
C ASN A 17 16.75 -0.90 -23.19
N ASP A 18 15.75 -1.49 -22.53
CA ASP A 18 15.17 -0.95 -21.31
C ASP A 18 15.69 -1.69 -20.07
N ALA A 19 16.60 -1.02 -19.34
CA ALA A 19 17.19 -1.56 -18.11
C ALA A 19 16.14 -1.94 -17.06
N GLY A 20 15.03 -1.22 -16.97
CA GLY A 20 13.95 -1.54 -16.03
C GLY A 20 13.24 -2.84 -16.41
N ALA A 21 12.93 -3.02 -17.69
CA ALA A 21 12.34 -4.27 -18.18
C ALA A 21 13.30 -5.45 -18.00
N LEU A 22 14.56 -5.31 -18.44
CA LEU A 22 15.54 -6.40 -18.44
C LEU A 22 16.00 -6.82 -17.05
N PHE A 23 16.21 -5.86 -16.15
CA PHE A 23 16.79 -6.13 -14.84
C PHE A 23 15.76 -6.28 -13.73
N VAL A 24 14.57 -5.67 -13.85
CA VAL A 24 13.58 -5.59 -12.77
C VAL A 24 12.33 -6.45 -13.02
N LEU A 25 11.81 -6.49 -14.25
CA LEU A 25 10.54 -7.16 -14.60
C LEU A 25 10.76 -8.39 -15.51
N GLN A 26 10.85 -9.59 -14.94
CA GLN A 26 10.97 -10.82 -15.71
C GLN A 26 9.61 -11.51 -15.92
N SER A 27 9.16 -11.65 -17.17
CA SER A 27 7.90 -12.30 -17.57
C SER A 27 7.96 -13.84 -17.57
N LYS A 28 8.25 -14.45 -16.42
CA LYS A 28 8.38 -15.92 -16.26
C LYS A 28 7.41 -16.53 -15.23
N GLY A 29 6.50 -15.73 -14.71
CA GLY A 29 5.59 -16.07 -13.61
C GLY A 29 4.35 -16.85 -14.07
N GLU A 30 3.79 -17.62 -13.14
CA GLU A 30 2.53 -18.33 -13.26
C GLU A 30 1.43 -17.55 -12.54
N TRP A 31 0.16 -17.93 -12.74
CA TRP A 31 -0.97 -17.17 -12.18
C TRP A 31 -0.95 -17.05 -10.66
N TRP A 32 -0.46 -18.08 -9.95
CA TRP A 32 -0.34 -18.03 -8.49
C TRP A 32 0.80 -17.11 -8.02
N HIS A 33 1.87 -16.95 -8.81
CA HIS A 33 2.90 -15.95 -8.51
C HIS A 33 2.30 -14.54 -8.52
N ALA A 34 1.49 -14.21 -9.54
CA ALA A 34 0.76 -12.94 -9.56
C ALA A 34 -0.18 -12.81 -8.35
N GLY A 35 -0.88 -13.88 -7.97
CA GLY A 35 -1.68 -13.91 -6.74
C GLY A 35 -0.88 -13.61 -5.46
N PHE A 36 0.34 -14.14 -5.34
CA PHE A 36 1.24 -13.82 -4.22
C PHE A 36 1.69 -12.36 -4.26
N HIS A 37 2.10 -11.85 -5.41
CA HIS A 37 2.46 -10.44 -5.59
C HIS A 37 1.30 -9.49 -5.22
N LEU A 38 0.09 -9.78 -5.68
CA LEU A 38 -1.12 -9.02 -5.35
C LEU A 38 -1.39 -9.05 -3.84
N THR A 39 -1.32 -10.23 -3.24
CA THR A 39 -1.60 -10.41 -1.81
C THR A 39 -0.56 -9.72 -0.94
N THR A 40 0.72 -9.81 -1.26
CA THR A 40 1.78 -9.05 -0.56
C THR A 40 1.58 -7.54 -0.66
N ALA A 41 1.18 -7.05 -1.84
CA ALA A 41 1.01 -5.62 -2.08
C ALA A 41 -0.24 -5.02 -1.42
N ILE A 42 -1.33 -5.78 -1.31
CA ILE A 42 -2.62 -5.31 -0.77
C ILE A 42 -2.79 -5.73 0.71
N VAL A 43 -2.51 -7.01 1.04
CA VAL A 43 -2.66 -7.57 2.39
C VAL A 43 -1.39 -7.31 3.22
N GLY A 44 -1.05 -6.03 3.34
CA GLY A 44 0.04 -5.54 4.17
C GLY A 44 -0.40 -5.27 5.62
N PRO A 45 0.54 -5.02 6.54
CA PRO A 45 0.22 -4.71 7.94
C PRO A 45 -0.54 -3.39 8.15
N THR A 46 -0.78 -2.63 7.08
CA THR A 46 -1.76 -1.52 7.06
C THR A 46 -3.16 -1.96 7.48
N ILE A 47 -3.51 -3.24 7.34
CA ILE A 47 -4.78 -3.79 7.86
C ILE A 47 -4.95 -3.61 9.37
N LEU A 48 -3.84 -3.45 10.12
CA LEU A 48 -3.86 -3.19 11.57
C LEU A 48 -4.48 -1.81 11.89
N THR A 49 -4.66 -0.95 10.88
CA THR A 49 -5.34 0.34 10.96
C THR A 49 -6.86 0.22 10.76
N LEU A 50 -7.39 -0.93 10.32
CA LEU A 50 -8.83 -1.06 10.04
C LEU A 50 -9.73 -0.73 11.24
N PRO A 51 -9.43 -1.17 12.47
CA PRO A 51 -10.19 -0.74 13.64
C PRO A 51 -10.22 0.78 13.83
N TYR A 52 -9.10 1.44 13.57
CA TYR A 52 -9.00 2.90 13.61
C TYR A 52 -9.83 3.58 12.52
N ALA A 53 -9.91 3.00 11.32
CA ALA A 53 -10.81 3.53 10.30
C ALA A 53 -12.28 3.41 10.73
N PHE A 54 -12.66 2.29 11.38
CA PHE A 54 -14.02 2.10 11.90
C PHE A 54 -14.37 3.09 13.01
N ARG A 55 -13.41 3.56 13.82
CA ARG A 55 -13.65 4.66 14.77
C ARG A 55 -14.21 5.92 14.10
N GLY A 56 -13.73 6.28 12.90
CA GLY A 56 -14.21 7.48 12.19
C GLY A 56 -15.55 7.30 11.45
N LEU A 57 -16.00 6.06 11.23
CA LEU A 57 -17.20 5.73 10.45
C LEU A 57 -18.33 5.11 11.30
N GLY A 58 -17.99 4.45 12.39
CA GLY A 58 -18.87 3.57 13.14
C GLY A 58 -19.05 2.21 12.45
N TRP A 59 -19.81 1.32 13.09
CA TRP A 59 -20.03 -0.04 12.62
C TRP A 59 -20.66 -0.10 11.23
N TRP A 60 -21.82 0.51 11.06
CA TRP A 60 -22.62 0.37 9.84
C TRP A 60 -21.88 0.95 8.62
N LEU A 61 -21.49 2.23 8.67
CA LEU A 61 -20.78 2.87 7.57
C LEU A 61 -19.37 2.27 7.38
N GLY A 62 -18.73 1.80 8.45
CA GLY A 62 -17.46 1.08 8.39
C GLY A 62 -17.56 -0.15 7.50
N PHE A 63 -18.56 -1.01 7.71
CA PHE A 63 -18.79 -2.18 6.86
C PHE A 63 -19.20 -1.81 5.45
N VAL A 64 -20.15 -0.88 5.28
CA VAL A 64 -20.58 -0.44 3.94
C VAL A 64 -19.39 0.07 3.15
N CYS A 65 -18.53 0.88 3.76
CA CYS A 65 -17.31 1.38 3.14
C CYS A 65 -16.32 0.25 2.84
N LEU A 66 -16.04 -0.63 3.80
CA LEU A 66 -15.11 -1.75 3.62
C LEU A 66 -15.54 -2.66 2.44
N THR A 67 -16.81 -3.03 2.38
CA THR A 67 -17.37 -3.86 1.31
C THR A 67 -17.38 -3.13 -0.03
N THR A 68 -17.81 -1.86 -0.06
CA THR A 68 -17.84 -1.06 -1.30
C THR A 68 -16.45 -0.89 -1.88
N MET A 69 -15.45 -0.60 -1.03
CA MET A 69 -14.06 -0.46 -1.46
C MET A 69 -13.56 -1.75 -2.09
N GLY A 70 -13.75 -2.90 -1.44
CA GLY A 70 -13.35 -4.20 -1.99
C GLY A 70 -14.04 -4.56 -3.30
N LEU A 71 -15.35 -4.31 -3.44
CA LEU A 71 -16.07 -4.57 -4.68
C LEU A 71 -15.58 -3.68 -5.82
N VAL A 72 -15.37 -2.39 -5.55
CA VAL A 72 -14.90 -1.43 -6.54
C VAL A 72 -13.47 -1.72 -6.96
N THR A 73 -12.55 -2.01 -6.05
CA THR A 73 -11.16 -2.34 -6.40
C THR A 73 -11.07 -3.68 -7.12
N PHE A 74 -11.86 -4.69 -6.74
CA PHE A 74 -11.90 -5.97 -7.47
C PHE A 74 -12.35 -5.73 -8.92
N TYR A 75 -13.43 -4.96 -9.08
CA TYR A 75 -13.96 -4.59 -10.38
C TYR A 75 -12.94 -3.78 -11.18
N ALA A 76 -12.30 -2.78 -10.58
CA ALA A 76 -11.29 -1.94 -11.22
C ALA A 76 -10.10 -2.75 -11.73
N TYR A 77 -9.57 -3.66 -10.92
CA TYR A 77 -8.45 -4.51 -11.31
C TYR A 77 -8.84 -5.56 -12.35
N TYR A 78 -10.07 -6.06 -12.30
CA TYR A 78 -10.62 -6.89 -13.36
C TYR A 78 -10.72 -6.13 -14.70
N LEU A 79 -11.25 -4.90 -14.69
CA LEU A 79 -11.31 -4.06 -15.88
C LEU A 79 -9.91 -3.75 -16.42
N MET A 80 -8.95 -3.44 -15.55
CA MET A 80 -7.56 -3.20 -15.92
C MET A 80 -6.94 -4.44 -16.58
N SER A 81 -7.18 -5.63 -16.04
CA SER A 81 -6.70 -6.87 -16.64
C SER A 81 -7.25 -7.09 -18.06
N LYS A 82 -8.52 -6.71 -18.31
CA LYS A 82 -9.12 -6.74 -19.65
C LYS A 82 -8.47 -5.74 -20.59
N VAL A 83 -8.22 -4.52 -20.13
CA VAL A 83 -7.54 -3.48 -20.93
C VAL A 83 -6.14 -3.96 -21.33
N LEU A 84 -5.38 -4.51 -20.39
CA LEU A 84 -4.06 -5.08 -20.67
C LEU A 84 -4.15 -6.26 -21.66
N ASP A 85 -5.09 -7.18 -21.48
CA ASP A 85 -5.33 -8.30 -22.40
C ASP A 85 -5.68 -7.82 -23.82
N HIS A 86 -6.49 -6.76 -23.94
CA HIS A 86 -6.85 -6.17 -25.22
C HIS A 86 -5.62 -5.56 -25.93
N CYS A 87 -4.78 -4.85 -25.19
CA CYS A 87 -3.55 -4.28 -25.72
C CYS A 87 -2.56 -5.38 -26.13
N GLU A 88 -2.38 -6.42 -25.32
CA GLU A 88 -1.50 -7.57 -25.62
C GLU A 88 -1.95 -8.32 -26.88
N LYS A 89 -3.25 -8.59 -27.04
CA LYS A 89 -3.82 -9.19 -28.26
C LYS A 89 -3.65 -8.32 -29.51
N SER A 90 -3.49 -7.01 -29.31
CA SER A 90 -3.22 -6.04 -30.38
C SER A 90 -1.70 -5.84 -30.62
N GLY A 91 -0.85 -6.69 -30.04
CA GLY A 91 0.61 -6.61 -30.15
C GLY A 91 1.26 -5.51 -29.31
N ARG A 92 0.50 -4.81 -28.44
CA ARG A 92 0.97 -3.72 -27.56
C ARG A 92 1.05 -4.18 -26.12
N ARG A 93 2.04 -5.01 -25.78
CA ARG A 93 2.22 -5.48 -24.41
C ARG A 93 2.85 -4.38 -23.54
N HIS A 94 2.07 -3.87 -22.59
CA HIS A 94 2.53 -2.87 -21.62
C HIS A 94 3.05 -3.54 -20.35
N ILE A 95 4.21 -3.10 -19.88
CA ILE A 95 4.84 -3.60 -18.65
C ILE A 95 4.72 -2.65 -17.46
N ARG A 96 4.29 -1.40 -17.71
CA ARG A 96 4.17 -0.35 -16.71
C ARG A 96 2.83 0.36 -16.80
N PHE A 97 2.32 0.81 -15.67
CA PHE A 97 1.07 1.55 -15.62
C PHE A 97 1.16 2.86 -16.40
N ARG A 98 2.25 3.62 -16.21
CA ARG A 98 2.49 4.90 -16.90
C ARG A 98 2.44 4.80 -18.43
N GLU A 99 2.91 3.69 -18.99
CA GLU A 99 2.92 3.44 -20.44
C GLU A 99 1.54 3.05 -20.96
N LEU A 100 0.88 2.14 -20.23
CA LEU A 100 -0.51 1.76 -20.53
C LEU A 100 -1.43 2.97 -20.56
N ALA A 101 -1.35 3.83 -19.54
CA ALA A 101 -2.19 5.01 -19.43
C ALA A 101 -1.95 6.01 -20.56
N ALA A 102 -0.68 6.28 -20.89
CA ALA A 102 -0.33 7.21 -21.97
C ALA A 102 -0.80 6.71 -23.34
N ASP A 103 -0.65 5.41 -23.60
CA ASP A 103 -1.04 4.77 -24.86
C ASP A 103 -2.56 4.72 -25.03
N VAL A 104 -3.30 4.23 -24.02
CA VAL A 104 -4.77 4.11 -24.08
C VAL A 104 -5.47 5.46 -24.11
N LEU A 105 -4.93 6.47 -23.40
CA LEU A 105 -5.51 7.83 -23.39
C LEU A 105 -5.01 8.70 -24.55
N GLY A 106 -4.04 8.24 -25.34
CA GLY A 106 -3.46 8.99 -26.44
C GLY A 106 -2.79 10.30 -26.01
N SER A 107 -2.28 10.38 -24.77
CA SER A 107 -1.73 11.61 -24.19
C SER A 107 -0.42 11.35 -23.47
N GLY A 108 0.67 11.94 -23.97
CA GLY A 108 1.98 11.88 -23.33
C GLY A 108 2.03 12.53 -21.94
N TRP A 109 1.13 13.48 -21.64
CA TRP A 109 1.03 14.07 -20.30
C TRP A 109 0.60 13.05 -19.23
N MET A 110 -0.24 12.08 -19.60
CA MET A 110 -0.71 11.05 -18.67
C MET A 110 0.42 10.15 -18.17
N PHE A 111 1.49 9.99 -18.96
CA PHE A 111 2.70 9.30 -18.53
C PHE A 111 3.30 9.96 -17.26
N TYR A 112 3.44 11.29 -17.26
CA TYR A 112 4.03 12.04 -16.15
C TYR A 112 3.09 12.10 -14.94
N VAL A 113 1.78 12.22 -15.17
CA VAL A 113 0.77 12.18 -14.10
C VAL A 113 0.84 10.85 -13.35
N VAL A 114 0.87 9.72 -14.08
CA VAL A 114 0.96 8.39 -13.44
C VAL A 114 2.31 8.19 -12.75
N ILE A 115 3.42 8.70 -13.30
CA ILE A 115 4.72 8.71 -12.60
C ILE A 115 4.61 9.44 -11.26
N PHE A 116 4.03 10.64 -11.25
CA PHE A 116 3.90 11.43 -10.04
C PHE A 116 3.10 10.69 -8.97
N ILE A 117 1.93 10.17 -9.35
CA ILE A 117 1.04 9.45 -8.43
C ILE A 117 1.69 8.14 -7.93
N GLN A 118 2.26 7.32 -8.82
CA GLN A 118 2.95 6.09 -8.41
C GLN A 118 4.14 6.38 -7.50
N THR A 119 4.93 7.43 -7.79
CA THR A 119 6.07 7.81 -6.93
C THR A 119 5.58 8.24 -5.55
N ALA A 120 4.48 9.00 -5.47
CA ALA A 120 3.88 9.39 -4.20
C ALA A 120 3.39 8.16 -3.40
N ILE A 121 2.72 7.20 -4.06
CA ILE A 121 2.29 5.94 -3.44
C ILE A 121 3.50 5.16 -2.91
N ASN A 122 4.49 4.90 -3.75
CA ASN A 122 5.66 4.10 -3.38
C ASN A 122 6.44 4.74 -2.23
N THR A 123 6.59 6.06 -2.26
CA THR A 123 7.27 6.82 -1.21
C THR A 123 6.47 6.75 0.09
N GLY A 124 5.16 6.98 0.04
CA GLY A 124 4.30 6.92 1.22
C GLY A 124 4.25 5.53 1.86
N ILE A 125 4.25 4.47 1.05
CA ILE A 125 4.33 3.08 1.55
C ILE A 125 5.71 2.80 2.15
N GLY A 126 6.79 3.30 1.54
CA GLY A 126 8.14 3.21 2.10
C GLY A 126 8.23 3.87 3.48
N ILE A 127 7.69 5.09 3.61
CA ILE A 127 7.60 5.83 4.88
C ILE A 127 6.76 5.05 5.89
N GLY A 128 5.55 4.63 5.51
CA GLY A 128 4.62 3.91 6.39
C GLY A 128 5.18 2.57 6.86
N ALA A 129 5.88 1.84 5.98
CA ALA A 129 6.48 0.56 6.32
C ALA A 129 7.63 0.71 7.32
N ILE A 130 8.51 1.68 7.11
CA ILE A 130 9.60 1.97 8.05
C ILE A 130 9.03 2.44 9.41
N LEU A 131 8.05 3.34 9.38
CA LEU A 131 7.42 3.87 10.59
C LEU A 131 6.76 2.77 11.40
N LEU A 132 5.90 1.96 10.77
CA LEU A 132 5.19 0.89 11.48
C LEU A 132 6.16 -0.16 12.04
N ALA A 133 7.21 -0.51 11.28
CA ALA A 133 8.24 -1.42 11.77
C ALA A 133 9.00 -0.83 12.98
N GLY A 134 9.35 0.46 12.94
CA GLY A 134 9.94 1.15 14.08
C GLY A 134 9.04 1.12 15.31
N GLN A 135 7.74 1.40 15.13
CA GLN A 135 6.74 1.31 16.21
C GLN A 135 6.62 -0.11 16.78
N CYS A 136 6.66 -1.15 15.93
CA CYS A 136 6.62 -2.54 16.38
C CYS A 136 7.85 -2.93 17.21
N LEU A 137 9.03 -2.45 16.84
CA LEU A 137 10.25 -2.66 17.63
C LEU A 137 10.20 -1.91 18.96
N GLU A 138 9.73 -0.66 18.95
CA GLU A 138 9.54 0.16 20.16
C GLU A 138 8.60 -0.53 21.15
N ILE A 139 7.45 -1.05 20.70
CA ILE A 139 6.49 -1.79 21.54
C ILE A 139 7.19 -2.95 22.27
N MET A 140 7.96 -3.77 21.54
CA MET A 140 8.68 -4.89 22.13
C MET A 140 9.81 -4.45 23.06
N TYR A 141 10.53 -3.39 22.69
CA TYR A 141 11.60 -2.83 23.51
C TYR A 141 11.07 -2.33 24.85
N SER A 142 10.00 -1.55 24.86
CA SER A 142 9.39 -1.03 26.09
C SER A 142 8.92 -2.15 27.02
N SER A 143 8.48 -3.29 26.46
CA SER A 143 8.11 -4.45 27.27
C SER A 143 9.30 -5.22 27.82
N LEU A 144 10.40 -5.34 27.08
CA LEU A 144 11.58 -6.12 27.48
C LEU A 144 12.53 -5.31 28.37
N PHE A 145 12.59 -3.99 28.15
CA PHE A 145 13.46 -3.05 28.84
C PHE A 145 12.65 -1.81 29.29
N PRO A 146 11.85 -1.91 30.38
CA PRO A 146 10.98 -0.81 30.82
C PRO A 146 11.71 0.48 31.22
N GLN A 147 13.00 0.38 31.57
CA GLN A 147 13.87 1.52 31.87
C GLN A 147 14.71 1.97 30.67
N GLY A 148 14.37 1.47 29.49
CA GLY A 148 15.06 1.79 28.25
C GLY A 148 14.92 3.25 27.87
N THR A 149 15.99 3.83 27.34
CA THR A 149 16.03 5.25 26.95
C THR A 149 15.78 5.46 25.46
N LEU A 150 15.78 4.39 24.66
CA LEU A 150 15.66 4.50 23.21
C LEU A 150 14.31 5.08 22.80
N LYS A 151 14.33 5.94 21.77
CA LYS A 151 13.16 6.62 21.22
C LYS A 151 12.76 6.06 19.86
N LEU A 152 11.50 6.26 19.47
CA LEU A 152 10.97 5.82 18.17
C LEU A 152 11.88 6.13 16.97
N TYR A 153 12.48 7.32 16.91
CA TYR A 153 13.33 7.70 15.77
C TYR A 153 14.60 6.81 15.65
N GLU A 154 15.09 6.24 16.75
CA GLU A 154 16.23 5.32 16.75
C GLU A 154 15.82 3.95 16.20
N PHE A 155 14.62 3.47 16.56
CA PHE A 155 14.05 2.27 15.95
C PHE A 155 13.79 2.46 14.45
N ILE A 156 13.28 3.64 14.06
CA ILE A 156 13.12 4.02 12.65
C ILE A 156 14.48 4.03 11.93
N ALA A 157 15.54 4.57 12.54
CA ALA A 157 16.88 4.56 11.96
C ALA A 157 17.43 3.14 11.77
N MET A 158 17.25 2.26 12.76
CA MET A 158 17.64 0.84 12.67
C MET A 158 16.90 0.11 11.54
N VAL A 159 15.58 0.29 11.46
CA VAL A 159 14.77 -0.29 10.36
C VAL A 159 15.20 0.27 9.02
N THR A 160 15.48 1.57 8.93
CA THR A 160 15.96 2.22 7.70
C THR A 160 17.28 1.60 7.24
N ALA A 161 18.22 1.33 8.15
CA ALA A 161 19.48 0.66 7.83
C ALA A 161 19.25 -0.75 7.25
N VAL A 162 18.33 -1.53 7.85
CA VAL A 162 17.94 -2.85 7.32
C VAL A 162 17.31 -2.71 5.93
N MET A 163 16.39 -1.76 5.74
CA MET A 163 15.75 -1.50 4.46
C MET A 163 16.74 -1.03 3.39
N VAL A 164 17.77 -0.26 3.75
CA VAL A 164 18.86 0.11 2.83
C VAL A 164 19.61 -1.14 2.34
N VAL A 165 19.93 -2.09 3.23
CA VAL A 165 20.58 -3.35 2.84
C VAL A 165 19.67 -4.17 1.93
N LEU A 166 18.40 -4.38 2.35
CA LEU A 166 17.43 -5.16 1.59
C LEU A 166 17.12 -4.52 0.23
N SER A 167 17.12 -3.18 0.14
CA SER A 167 16.84 -2.46 -1.10
C SER A 167 17.83 -2.77 -2.21
N GLN A 168 19.01 -3.32 -1.92
CA GLN A 168 19.99 -3.66 -2.94
C GLN A 168 19.64 -4.96 -3.71
N LEU A 169 18.57 -5.66 -3.33
CA LEU A 169 18.08 -6.85 -4.02
C LEU A 169 17.54 -6.51 -5.43
N PRO A 170 17.83 -7.34 -6.45
CA PRO A 170 17.84 -6.89 -7.84
C PRO A 170 16.48 -6.82 -8.58
N SER A 171 15.43 -7.59 -8.21
CA SER A 171 14.20 -7.63 -9.05
C SER A 171 12.94 -8.23 -8.39
N PHE A 172 11.76 -7.97 -8.98
CA PHE A 172 10.46 -8.55 -8.58
C PHE A 172 10.39 -10.07 -8.69
N HIS A 173 10.91 -10.64 -9.79
CA HIS A 173 10.86 -12.09 -10.01
C HIS A 173 11.65 -12.85 -8.93
N SER A 174 12.75 -12.25 -8.46
CA SER A 174 13.52 -12.77 -7.31
C SER A 174 12.70 -12.77 -6.01
N LEU A 175 11.66 -11.93 -5.90
CA LEU A 175 10.80 -11.84 -4.72
C LEU A 175 9.66 -12.85 -4.69
N ARG A 176 9.45 -13.70 -5.72
CA ARG A 176 8.28 -14.61 -5.75
C ARG A 176 8.15 -15.51 -4.52
N HIS A 177 9.29 -16.00 -4.00
CA HIS A 177 9.32 -16.85 -2.81
C HIS A 177 9.10 -16.02 -1.53
N ILE A 178 9.69 -14.82 -1.49
CA ILE A 178 9.44 -13.84 -0.42
C ILE A 178 7.95 -13.48 -0.36
N ASN A 179 7.28 -13.36 -1.50
CA ASN A 179 5.86 -13.00 -1.58
C ASN A 179 4.93 -14.15 -1.19
N CYS A 180 5.32 -15.40 -1.45
CA CYS A 180 4.61 -16.56 -0.90
C CYS A 180 4.71 -16.59 0.64
N VAL A 181 5.92 -16.41 1.18
CA VAL A 181 6.12 -16.31 2.64
C VAL A 181 5.34 -15.14 3.21
N SER A 182 5.35 -14.00 2.52
CA SER A 182 4.61 -12.80 2.88
C SER A 182 3.08 -13.04 2.97
N LEU A 183 2.50 -13.80 2.05
CA LEU A 183 1.10 -14.22 2.16
C LEU A 183 0.85 -15.00 3.47
N LEU A 184 1.73 -15.95 3.81
CA LEU A 184 1.60 -16.72 5.04
C LEU A 184 1.79 -15.87 6.29
N LEU A 185 2.76 -14.94 6.28
CA LEU A 185 2.98 -13.99 7.37
C LEU A 185 1.76 -13.10 7.57
N SER A 186 1.10 -12.67 6.50
CA SER A 186 -0.12 -11.86 6.58
C SER A 186 -1.30 -12.59 7.17
N LEU A 187 -1.53 -13.85 6.82
CA LEU A 187 -2.49 -14.70 7.53
C LEU A 187 -2.09 -14.88 9.00
N GLY A 188 -0.80 -15.12 9.27
CA GLY A 188 -0.27 -15.38 10.60
C GLY A 188 -0.45 -14.23 11.57
N TYR A 189 0.03 -13.02 11.25
CA TYR A 189 -0.11 -11.89 12.18
C TYR A 189 -1.57 -11.47 12.34
N THR A 190 -2.38 -11.59 11.27
CA THR A 190 -3.81 -11.29 11.36
C THR A 190 -4.49 -12.25 12.34
N PHE A 191 -4.23 -13.55 12.21
CA PHE A 191 -4.76 -14.56 13.11
C PHE A 191 -4.37 -14.29 14.57
N LEU A 192 -3.09 -14.00 14.83
CA LEU A 192 -2.59 -13.70 16.17
C LEU A 192 -3.26 -12.46 16.78
N VAL A 193 -3.38 -11.38 16.01
CA VAL A 193 -4.04 -10.14 16.46
C VAL A 193 -5.53 -10.37 16.71
N VAL A 194 -6.22 -11.07 15.81
CA VAL A 194 -7.65 -11.39 15.94
C VAL A 194 -7.89 -12.27 17.16
N ALA A 195 -7.09 -13.32 17.35
CA ALA A 195 -7.17 -14.20 18.52
C ALA A 195 -6.91 -13.44 19.81
N ALA A 196 -5.89 -12.57 19.84
CA ALA A 196 -5.59 -11.71 20.98
C ALA A 196 -6.77 -10.77 21.30
N CYS A 197 -7.37 -10.14 20.29
CA CYS A 197 -8.55 -9.29 20.46
C CYS A 197 -9.75 -10.09 20.99
N ILE A 198 -10.08 -11.24 20.39
CA ILE A 198 -11.21 -12.06 20.84
C ILE A 198 -11.02 -12.51 22.29
N ASN A 199 -9.82 -13.00 22.63
CA ASN A 199 -9.51 -13.44 23.99
C ASN A 199 -9.62 -12.29 25.00
N LEU A 200 -9.07 -11.11 24.67
CA LEU A 200 -9.20 -9.92 25.51
C LEU A 200 -10.66 -9.48 25.66
N GLY A 201 -11.42 -9.45 24.57
CA GLY A 201 -12.82 -9.05 24.56
C GLY A 201 -13.73 -9.98 25.37
N LEU A 202 -13.39 -11.27 25.49
CA LEU A 202 -14.10 -12.23 26.32
C LEU A 202 -13.60 -12.27 27.78
N SER A 203 -12.49 -11.60 28.08
CA SER A 203 -11.90 -11.58 29.42
C SER A 203 -12.62 -10.59 30.35
N LYS A 204 -12.43 -10.78 31.67
CA LYS A 204 -12.89 -9.82 32.70
C LYS A 204 -12.16 -8.46 32.65
N HIS A 205 -11.04 -8.40 31.94
CA HIS A 205 -10.20 -7.20 31.80
C HIS A 205 -10.46 -6.47 30.48
N ALA A 206 -11.55 -6.79 29.77
CA ALA A 206 -11.90 -6.12 28.54
C ALA A 206 -12.04 -4.60 28.77
N PRO A 207 -11.45 -3.76 27.90
CA PRO A 207 -11.61 -2.32 28.00
C PRO A 207 -13.08 -1.92 27.81
N LYS A 208 -13.45 -0.75 28.33
CA LYS A 208 -14.79 -0.20 28.15
C LYS A 208 -15.04 0.03 26.66
N ARG A 209 -16.15 -0.55 26.16
CA ARG A 209 -16.53 -0.46 24.75
C ARG A 209 -17.37 0.78 24.50
N GLU A 210 -16.79 1.73 23.79
CA GLU A 210 -17.48 2.94 23.34
C GLU A 210 -17.40 3.05 21.83
N TYR A 211 -18.54 3.35 21.19
CA TYR A 211 -18.66 3.44 19.73
C TYR A 211 -19.28 4.77 19.29
N SER A 212 -19.20 5.80 20.14
CA SER A 212 -19.70 7.13 19.80
C SER A 212 -18.82 7.77 18.74
N LEU A 213 -19.44 8.32 17.71
CA LEU A 213 -18.73 9.10 16.71
C LEU A 213 -18.33 10.48 17.26
N GLU A 214 -17.47 11.17 16.51
CA GLU A 214 -17.11 12.55 16.79
C GLU A 214 -18.37 13.40 17.03
N PRO A 215 -18.46 14.11 18.18
CA PRO A 215 -19.66 14.86 18.56
C PRO A 215 -19.90 16.07 17.65
N SER A 216 -18.84 16.73 17.17
CA SER A 216 -18.94 17.83 16.22
C SER A 216 -19.28 17.33 14.81
N ASP A 217 -20.26 17.94 14.15
CA ASP A 217 -20.65 17.58 12.78
C ASP A 217 -19.49 17.72 11.79
N SER A 218 -18.72 18.82 11.88
CA SER A 218 -17.56 19.02 11.01
C SER A 218 -16.45 18.02 11.31
N GLY A 219 -16.20 17.74 12.59
CA GLY A 219 -15.23 16.73 13.01
C GLY A 219 -15.61 15.32 12.54
N ARG A 220 -16.91 14.99 12.54
CA ARG A 220 -17.43 13.71 12.06
C ARG A 220 -17.22 13.54 10.57
N VAL A 221 -17.49 14.59 9.78
CA VAL A 221 -17.25 14.57 8.32
C VAL A 221 -15.77 14.38 8.02
N PHE A 222 -14.88 15.12 8.68
CA PHE A 222 -13.43 14.95 8.49
C PHE A 222 -12.97 13.54 8.90
N SER A 223 -13.41 13.05 10.06
CA SER A 223 -13.08 11.70 10.51
C SER A 223 -13.53 10.64 9.51
N ALA A 224 -14.74 10.78 8.95
CA ALA A 224 -15.26 9.85 7.95
C ALA A 224 -14.41 9.85 6.67
N PHE A 225 -14.08 11.01 6.10
CA PHE A 225 -13.28 11.08 4.87
C PHE A 225 -11.82 10.63 5.07
N THR A 226 -11.24 10.90 6.24
CA THR A 226 -9.94 10.33 6.60
C THR A 226 -10.02 8.81 6.68
N SER A 227 -11.03 8.24 7.34
CA SER A 227 -11.24 6.79 7.41
C SER A 227 -11.48 6.14 6.04
N ILE A 228 -12.30 6.76 5.18
CA ILE A 228 -12.50 6.33 3.78
C ILE A 228 -11.15 6.27 3.05
N SER A 229 -10.29 7.27 3.25
CA SER A 229 -8.98 7.32 2.63
C SER A 229 -8.03 6.24 3.17
N ILE A 230 -8.07 5.95 4.47
CA ILE A 230 -7.32 4.83 5.06
C ILE A 230 -7.77 3.50 4.45
N ILE A 231 -9.08 3.26 4.34
CA ILE A 231 -9.61 2.03 3.73
C ILE A 231 -9.20 1.94 2.25
N ALA A 232 -9.25 3.05 1.52
CA ALA A 232 -8.77 3.09 0.13
C ALA A 232 -7.27 2.76 0.02
N ALA A 233 -6.44 3.21 0.98
CA ALA A 233 -5.03 2.84 1.04
C ALA A 233 -4.81 1.34 1.30
N ILE A 234 -5.66 0.74 2.12
CA ILE A 234 -5.56 -0.68 2.48
C ILE A 234 -5.95 -1.59 1.31
N PHE A 235 -6.92 -1.19 0.47
CA PHE A 235 -7.27 -1.94 -0.74
C PHE A 235 -6.38 -1.64 -1.95
N GLY A 236 -5.64 -0.54 -1.91
CA GLY A 236 -4.80 -0.06 -3.00
C GLY A 236 -3.65 -1.01 -3.36
N ASN A 237 -3.31 -1.02 -4.64
CA ASN A 237 -2.20 -1.75 -5.23
C ASN A 237 -1.27 -0.83 -6.04
N GLY A 238 -1.80 0.03 -6.93
CA GLY A 238 -1.03 1.03 -7.69
C GLY A 238 0.07 0.51 -8.65
N ILE A 239 0.31 -0.81 -8.69
CA ILE A 239 1.35 -1.46 -9.49
C ILE A 239 0.81 -2.70 -10.23
N LEU A 240 -0.51 -2.73 -10.48
CA LEU A 240 -1.20 -3.88 -11.07
C LEU A 240 -0.63 -4.26 -12.44
N PRO A 241 -0.39 -3.32 -13.38
CA PRO A 241 0.23 -3.64 -14.67
C PRO A 241 1.64 -4.23 -14.52
N GLU A 242 2.45 -3.72 -13.59
CA GLU A 242 3.79 -4.21 -13.30
C GLU A 242 3.74 -5.65 -12.71
N ILE A 243 2.76 -5.96 -11.85
CA ILE A 243 2.53 -7.33 -11.38
C ILE A 243 2.12 -8.24 -12.55
N GLN A 244 1.21 -7.80 -13.41
CA GLN A 244 0.80 -8.57 -14.58
C GLN A 244 1.98 -8.83 -15.53
N ALA A 245 2.92 -7.87 -15.66
CA ALA A 245 4.11 -8.01 -16.49
C ALA A 245 5.02 -9.18 -16.05
N THR A 246 4.95 -9.61 -14.78
CA THR A 246 5.69 -10.78 -14.29
C THR A 246 5.17 -12.09 -14.87
N LEU A 247 3.92 -12.15 -15.35
CA LEU A 247 3.33 -13.37 -15.91
C LEU A 247 3.98 -13.74 -17.25
N ALA A 248 4.17 -15.04 -17.45
CA ALA A 248 4.53 -15.58 -18.76
C ALA A 248 3.36 -15.34 -19.74
N PRO A 249 3.62 -14.73 -20.92
CA PRO A 249 2.59 -14.52 -21.92
C PRO A 249 2.06 -15.85 -22.48
N PRO A 250 0.77 -15.94 -22.88
CA PRO A 250 -0.24 -14.89 -22.73
C PRO A 250 -0.70 -14.73 -21.27
N ALA A 251 -0.92 -13.48 -20.83
CA ALA A 251 -1.41 -13.18 -19.48
C ALA A 251 -2.92 -13.42 -19.29
N THR A 252 -3.64 -13.64 -20.40
CA THR A 252 -5.11 -13.73 -20.44
C THR A 252 -5.67 -14.75 -19.45
N GLY A 253 -6.60 -14.29 -18.61
CA GLY A 253 -7.26 -15.09 -17.58
C GLY A 253 -6.40 -15.46 -16.37
N LYS A 254 -5.06 -15.47 -16.48
CA LYS A 254 -4.15 -15.74 -15.35
C LYS A 254 -4.29 -14.66 -14.28
N MET A 255 -4.42 -13.39 -14.68
CA MET A 255 -4.55 -12.28 -13.75
C MET A 255 -5.83 -12.37 -12.89
N LEU A 256 -6.95 -12.81 -13.47
CA LEU A 256 -8.21 -13.00 -12.74
C LEU A 256 -8.07 -14.09 -11.65
N LYS A 257 -7.37 -15.19 -11.93
CA LYS A 257 -7.11 -16.23 -10.92
C LYS A 257 -6.28 -15.69 -9.76
N GLY A 258 -5.27 -14.87 -10.06
CA GLY A 258 -4.48 -14.17 -9.05
C GLY A 258 -5.33 -13.22 -8.19
N LEU A 259 -6.23 -12.46 -8.82
CA LEU A 259 -7.19 -11.59 -8.13
C LEU A 259 -8.13 -12.39 -7.21
N LEU A 260 -8.68 -13.51 -7.67
CA LEU A 260 -9.56 -14.35 -6.84
C LEU A 260 -8.84 -14.90 -5.61
N LEU A 261 -7.59 -15.34 -5.76
CA LEU A 261 -6.76 -15.77 -4.62
C LEU A 261 -6.58 -14.62 -3.62
N CYS A 262 -6.14 -13.45 -4.09
CA CYS A 262 -5.91 -12.29 -3.25
C CYS A 262 -7.17 -11.86 -2.50
N TYR A 263 -8.31 -11.76 -3.18
CA TYR A 263 -9.56 -11.31 -2.57
C TYR A 263 -10.17 -12.33 -1.61
N SER A 264 -9.88 -13.63 -1.79
CA SER A 264 -10.21 -14.65 -0.80
C SER A 264 -9.44 -14.40 0.50
N VAL A 265 -8.14 -14.08 0.43
CA VAL A 265 -7.33 -13.73 1.60
C VAL A 265 -7.84 -12.44 2.25
N ILE A 266 -8.10 -11.39 1.46
CA ILE A 266 -8.66 -10.11 1.93
C ILE A 266 -9.95 -10.32 2.72
N PHE A 267 -10.87 -11.15 2.23
CA PHE A 267 -12.13 -11.40 2.92
C PHE A 267 -11.91 -11.89 4.36
N PHE A 268 -11.02 -12.87 4.55
CA PHE A 268 -10.72 -13.39 5.88
C PHE A 268 -9.94 -12.40 6.71
N THR A 269 -8.92 -11.73 6.16
CA THR A 269 -8.03 -10.88 6.97
C THR A 269 -8.66 -9.54 7.32
N PHE A 270 -9.27 -8.83 6.37
CA PHE A 270 -9.74 -7.46 6.58
C PHE A 270 -10.96 -7.44 7.48
N TYR A 271 -11.95 -8.30 7.22
CA TYR A 271 -13.17 -8.33 8.04
C TYR A 271 -12.86 -8.81 9.45
N SER A 272 -12.07 -9.88 9.62
CA SER A 272 -11.75 -10.36 10.96
C SER A 272 -10.97 -9.31 11.77
N ALA A 273 -9.95 -8.68 11.18
CA ALA A 273 -9.16 -7.64 11.85
C ALA A 273 -10.01 -6.41 12.22
N ALA A 274 -10.84 -5.92 11.29
CA ALA A 274 -11.73 -4.79 11.53
C ALA A 274 -12.72 -5.09 12.65
N ILE A 275 -13.39 -6.25 12.57
CA ILE A 275 -14.41 -6.67 13.54
C ILE A 275 -13.79 -6.87 14.91
N SER A 276 -12.76 -7.71 15.04
CA SER A 276 -12.22 -8.06 16.35
C SER A 276 -11.58 -6.86 17.03
N GLY A 277 -10.81 -6.05 16.29
CA GLY A 277 -10.13 -4.89 16.85
C GLY A 277 -11.10 -3.79 17.22
N TYR A 278 -12.06 -3.45 16.35
CA TYR A 278 -13.03 -2.39 16.66
C TYR A 278 -13.99 -2.84 17.75
N TRP A 279 -14.41 -4.11 17.78
CA TRP A 279 -15.24 -4.66 18.85
C TRP A 279 -14.61 -4.48 20.23
N VAL A 280 -13.31 -4.74 20.36
CA VAL A 280 -12.64 -4.62 21.65
C VAL A 280 -12.38 -3.16 22.00
N PHE A 281 -11.79 -2.39 21.08
CA PHE A 281 -11.22 -1.08 21.43
C PHE A 281 -12.12 0.10 21.08
N GLY A 282 -13.09 -0.05 20.17
CA GLY A 282 -14.03 1.00 19.79
C GLY A 282 -13.35 2.33 19.51
N ASN A 283 -13.75 3.38 20.22
CA ASN A 283 -13.20 4.72 20.11
C ASN A 283 -11.70 4.83 20.49
N SER A 284 -11.18 3.88 21.25
CA SER A 284 -9.78 3.81 21.66
C SER A 284 -8.89 3.09 20.66
N SER A 285 -9.44 2.57 19.55
CA SER A 285 -8.61 1.98 18.48
C SER A 285 -7.53 2.96 18.03
N SER A 286 -6.29 2.46 17.96
CA SER A 286 -5.10 3.14 17.47
C SER A 286 -4.84 2.75 16.02
N SER A 287 -4.13 3.60 15.28
CA SER A 287 -3.71 3.31 13.90
C SER A 287 -2.77 2.11 13.80
N ASN A 288 -2.10 1.75 14.91
CA ASN A 288 -1.44 0.47 15.08
C ASN A 288 -2.08 -0.26 16.27
N ILE A 289 -2.94 -1.25 15.97
CA ILE A 289 -3.68 -2.01 17.00
C ILE A 289 -2.77 -2.75 18.00
N LEU A 290 -1.50 -3.02 17.65
CA LEU A 290 -0.54 -3.60 18.58
C LEU A 290 -0.25 -2.66 19.77
N LYS A 291 -0.30 -1.33 19.55
CA LYS A 291 -0.22 -0.33 20.64
C LYS A 291 -1.42 -0.40 21.59
N ASN A 292 -2.58 -0.87 21.12
CA ASN A 292 -3.72 -1.10 22.02
C ASN A 292 -3.55 -2.39 22.83
N LEU A 293 -2.99 -3.45 22.23
CA LEU A 293 -2.76 -4.73 22.90
C LEU A 293 -1.60 -4.67 23.89
N MET A 294 -0.63 -3.78 23.66
CA MET A 294 0.50 -3.49 24.55
C MET A 294 0.66 -1.97 24.67
N PRO A 295 -0.16 -1.32 25.53
CA PRO A 295 -0.10 0.13 25.71
C PRO A 295 1.19 0.55 26.42
N ASP A 296 1.66 1.77 26.13
CA ASP A 296 2.86 2.36 26.73
C ASP A 296 2.71 2.52 28.26
N GLN A 297 1.48 2.69 28.73
CA GLN A 297 1.13 2.79 30.14
C GLN A 297 0.04 1.77 30.47
N GLY A 298 0.25 1.02 31.56
CA GLY A 298 -0.69 0.00 32.03
C GLY A 298 -0.25 -1.43 31.71
N PRO A 299 -1.08 -2.43 32.07
CA PRO A 299 -0.76 -3.83 31.85
C PRO A 299 -0.91 -4.21 30.37
N THR A 300 -0.04 -5.10 29.90
CA THR A 300 -0.20 -5.75 28.59
C THR A 300 -1.53 -6.50 28.53
N LEU A 301 -2.32 -6.25 27.49
CA LEU A 301 -3.68 -6.78 27.36
C LEU A 301 -3.76 -8.10 26.59
N ALA A 302 -2.63 -8.60 26.07
CA ALA A 302 -2.51 -9.94 25.50
C ALA A 302 -1.15 -10.57 25.85
N PRO A 303 -1.01 -11.91 25.76
CA PRO A 303 0.24 -12.57 26.12
C PRO A 303 1.44 -12.05 25.31
N ILE A 304 2.55 -11.75 25.99
CA ILE A 304 3.76 -11.17 25.38
C ILE A 304 4.29 -12.04 24.23
N VAL A 305 4.22 -13.36 24.36
CA VAL A 305 4.66 -14.29 23.29
C VAL A 305 3.80 -14.15 22.02
N VAL A 306 2.49 -13.97 22.16
CA VAL A 306 1.57 -13.76 21.02
C VAL A 306 1.88 -12.44 20.32
N ILE A 307 2.09 -11.38 21.11
CA ILE A 307 2.42 -10.05 20.57
C ILE A 307 3.80 -10.06 19.92
N GLY A 308 4.81 -10.66 20.54
CA GLY A 308 6.15 -10.79 19.99
C GLY A 308 6.17 -11.57 18.68
N LEU A 309 5.44 -12.68 18.59
CA LEU A 309 5.32 -13.42 17.34
C LEU A 309 4.59 -12.63 16.25
N ALA A 310 3.52 -11.91 16.61
CA ALA A 310 2.81 -11.02 15.68
C ALA A 310 3.73 -9.90 15.17
N VAL A 311 4.54 -9.29 16.04
CA VAL A 311 5.54 -8.27 15.67
C VAL A 311 6.56 -8.83 14.69
N ILE A 312 7.12 -10.02 14.94
CA ILE A 312 8.08 -10.65 14.00
C ILE A 312 7.43 -10.83 12.63
N PHE A 313 6.19 -11.34 12.58
CA PHE A 313 5.49 -11.55 11.32
C PHE A 313 5.17 -10.24 10.59
N VAL A 314 4.76 -9.20 11.34
CA VAL A 314 4.54 -7.85 10.81
C VAL A 314 5.83 -7.28 10.24
N LEU A 315 6.95 -7.36 10.95
CA LEU A 315 8.25 -6.84 10.49
C LEU A 315 8.70 -7.50 9.18
N LEU A 316 8.64 -8.83 9.11
CA LEU A 316 9.02 -9.56 7.90
C LEU A 316 8.09 -9.23 6.72
N GLN A 317 6.79 -9.04 6.98
CA GLN A 317 5.83 -8.59 5.97
C GLN A 317 6.13 -7.17 5.49
N LEU A 318 6.46 -6.25 6.41
CA LEU A 318 6.80 -4.86 6.10
C LEU A 318 8.03 -4.76 5.21
N PHE A 319 9.03 -5.61 5.44
CA PHE A 319 10.18 -5.71 4.54
C PHE A 319 9.77 -6.19 3.14
N ALA A 320 8.91 -7.20 3.03
CA ALA A 320 8.44 -7.70 1.75
C ALA A 320 7.65 -6.64 0.95
N ILE A 321 6.65 -5.98 1.57
CA ILE A 321 5.85 -4.94 0.91
C ILE A 321 6.70 -3.71 0.57
N GLY A 322 7.60 -3.29 1.46
CA GLY A 322 8.52 -2.19 1.22
C GLY A 322 9.43 -2.46 0.02
N LEU A 323 9.93 -3.69 -0.13
CA LEU A 323 10.71 -4.10 -1.30
C LEU A 323 9.89 -4.09 -2.58
N VAL A 324 8.66 -4.61 -2.54
CA VAL A 324 7.75 -4.65 -3.69
C VAL A 324 7.47 -3.26 -4.25
N TYR A 325 7.02 -2.32 -3.41
CA TYR A 325 6.69 -0.96 -3.89
C TYR A 325 7.93 -0.14 -4.25
N SER A 326 9.06 -0.35 -3.58
CA SER A 326 10.29 0.39 -3.90
C SER A 326 10.85 0.07 -5.27
N GLN A 327 10.58 -1.12 -5.85
CA GLN A 327 11.04 -1.46 -7.20
C GLN A 327 10.56 -0.46 -8.26
N VAL A 328 9.33 0.03 -8.16
CA VAL A 328 8.79 0.99 -9.13
C VAL A 328 9.48 2.36 -8.99
N ALA A 329 9.78 2.80 -7.77
CA ALA A 329 10.58 4.01 -7.54
C ALA A 329 12.01 3.86 -8.09
N TYR A 330 12.65 2.72 -7.81
CA TYR A 330 14.00 2.43 -8.30
C TYR A 330 14.07 2.37 -9.82
N GLU A 331 13.07 1.77 -10.47
CA GLU A 331 13.00 1.76 -11.93
C GLU A 331 12.96 3.18 -12.51
N ILE A 332 12.16 4.08 -11.92
CA ILE A 332 12.07 5.48 -12.36
C ILE A 332 13.41 6.21 -12.15
N MET A 333 14.03 6.04 -10.98
CA MET A 333 15.28 6.71 -10.61
C MET A 333 16.49 6.19 -11.40
N GLU A 334 16.57 4.87 -11.60
CA GLU A 334 17.72 4.21 -12.24
C GLU A 334 17.66 4.26 -13.77
N LYS A 335 16.50 4.56 -14.37
CA LYS A 335 16.29 4.53 -15.83
C LYS A 335 17.37 5.29 -16.62
N LYS A 336 17.82 6.44 -16.11
CA LYS A 336 18.86 7.26 -16.77
C LYS A 336 20.28 6.89 -16.34
N SER A 337 20.46 6.21 -15.21
CA SER A 337 21.78 5.89 -14.68
C SER A 337 22.29 4.52 -15.12
N ALA A 338 21.38 3.60 -15.45
CA ALA A 338 21.70 2.23 -15.87
C ALA A 338 22.11 2.16 -17.35
N ASP A 339 23.17 1.41 -17.61
CA ASP A 339 23.71 1.10 -18.93
C ASP A 339 23.41 -0.38 -19.25
N THR A 340 22.49 -0.61 -20.20
CA THR A 340 22.05 -1.96 -20.60
C THR A 340 23.11 -2.77 -21.32
N THR A 341 24.14 -2.11 -21.87
CA THR A 341 25.27 -2.79 -22.53
C THR A 341 26.22 -3.45 -21.54
N LYS A 342 26.09 -3.13 -20.25
CA LYS A 342 26.93 -3.67 -19.17
C LYS A 342 26.11 -4.53 -18.23
N GLY A 343 26.78 -5.52 -17.64
CA GLY A 343 26.17 -6.40 -16.65
C GLY A 343 25.59 -5.62 -15.46
N MET A 344 24.54 -6.16 -14.85
CA MET A 344 23.81 -5.55 -13.73
C MET A 344 24.73 -5.21 -12.54
N PHE A 345 25.72 -6.07 -12.26
CA PHE A 345 26.68 -5.91 -11.17
C PHE A 345 27.99 -5.22 -11.60
N SER A 346 28.07 -4.69 -12.81
CA SER A 346 29.22 -3.89 -13.25
C SER A 346 29.34 -2.62 -12.42
N ARG A 347 30.55 -2.12 -12.18
CA ARG A 347 30.78 -0.86 -11.43
C ARG A 347 29.95 0.31 -11.98
N ARG A 348 29.73 0.37 -13.30
CA ARG A 348 28.95 1.42 -13.99
C ARG A 348 27.47 1.44 -13.57
N ASN A 349 26.89 0.28 -13.28
CA ASN A 349 25.49 0.11 -12.89
C ASN A 349 25.31 0.00 -11.37
N LEU A 350 26.26 -0.66 -10.70
CA LEU A 350 26.20 -0.92 -9.27
C LEU A 350 26.36 0.36 -8.43
N VAL A 351 27.32 1.24 -8.76
CA VAL A 351 27.59 2.44 -7.94
C VAL A 351 26.39 3.41 -7.95
N PRO A 352 25.81 3.81 -9.11
CA PRO A 352 24.62 4.66 -9.11
C PRO A 352 23.44 4.02 -8.39
N ARG A 353 23.23 2.70 -8.55
CA ARG A 353 22.18 1.96 -7.85
C ARG A 353 22.35 2.07 -6.33
N LEU A 354 23.53 1.76 -5.81
CA LEU A 354 23.80 1.82 -4.36
C LEU A 354 23.49 3.22 -3.81
N ILE A 355 23.94 4.27 -4.50
CA ILE A 355 23.71 5.66 -4.09
C ILE A 355 22.21 6.00 -4.12
N LEU A 356 21.55 5.78 -5.27
CA LEU A 356 20.16 6.17 -5.49
C LEU A 356 19.20 5.45 -4.54
N ARG A 357 19.36 4.13 -4.37
CA ARG A 357 18.51 3.33 -3.48
C ARG A 357 18.72 3.71 -2.01
N THR A 358 19.97 3.94 -1.61
CA THR A 358 20.30 4.37 -0.23
C THR A 358 19.70 5.73 0.06
N LEU A 359 19.85 6.71 -0.84
CA LEU A 359 19.27 8.05 -0.67
C LEU A 359 17.73 8.00 -0.60
N TYR A 360 17.09 7.17 -1.43
CA TYR A 360 15.63 7.01 -1.40
C TYR A 360 15.15 6.39 -0.07
N MET A 361 15.80 5.33 0.41
CA MET A 361 15.46 4.71 1.70
C MET A 361 15.74 5.63 2.88
N ALA A 362 16.87 6.35 2.86
CA ALA A 362 17.19 7.35 3.87
C ALA A 362 16.16 8.49 3.91
N PHE A 363 15.69 8.96 2.74
CA PHE A 363 14.61 9.93 2.66
C PHE A 363 13.30 9.39 3.27
N CYS A 364 12.91 8.15 2.95
CA CYS A 364 11.73 7.53 3.54
C CYS A 364 11.85 7.41 5.07
N GLY A 365 13.02 6.99 5.58
CA GLY A 365 13.29 6.90 7.02
C GLY A 365 13.28 8.25 7.72
N PHE A 366 13.86 9.28 7.09
CA PHE A 366 13.82 10.64 7.60
C PHE A 366 12.39 11.16 7.72
N MET A 367 11.57 11.00 6.67
CA MET A 367 10.17 11.42 6.70
C MET A 367 9.35 10.64 7.73
N ALA A 368 9.63 9.34 7.92
CA ALA A 368 8.99 8.51 8.94
C ALA A 368 9.31 9.01 10.36
N ALA A 369 10.56 9.40 10.62
CA ALA A 369 10.97 9.97 11.90
C ALA A 369 10.42 11.39 12.12
N MET A 370 10.25 12.16 11.04
CA MET A 370 9.73 13.53 11.07
C MET A 370 8.21 13.58 11.33
N LEU A 371 7.45 12.63 10.76
CA LEU A 371 5.99 12.59 10.82
C LEU A 371 5.49 11.19 11.27
N PRO A 372 5.61 10.82 12.55
CA PRO A 372 5.34 9.45 13.02
C PRO A 372 3.84 9.11 13.16
N PHE A 373 2.98 9.64 12.27
CA PHE A 373 1.52 9.47 12.28
C PHE A 373 1.08 8.43 11.23
N PHE A 374 1.20 7.14 11.56
CA PHE A 374 0.95 6.06 10.61
C PHE A 374 -0.43 6.11 9.95
N GLY A 375 -1.48 6.36 10.74
CA GLY A 375 -2.85 6.48 10.22
C GLY A 375 -3.01 7.64 9.22
N ASP A 376 -2.35 8.76 9.48
CA ASP A 376 -2.45 9.96 8.66
C ASP A 376 -1.68 9.82 7.35
N ILE A 377 -0.48 9.23 7.41
CA ILE A 377 0.30 8.87 6.21
C ILE A 377 -0.53 7.94 5.31
N ASN A 378 -1.14 6.89 5.89
CA ASN A 378 -2.00 5.99 5.14
C ASN A 378 -3.19 6.73 4.52
N ALA A 379 -3.83 7.63 5.25
CA ALA A 379 -4.95 8.41 4.75
C ALA A 379 -4.55 9.31 3.56
N VAL A 380 -3.41 10.01 3.65
CA VAL A 380 -2.88 10.85 2.56
C VAL A 380 -2.56 10.00 1.32
N VAL A 381 -1.88 8.87 1.51
CA VAL A 381 -1.53 7.93 0.42
C VAL A 381 -2.79 7.36 -0.25
N GLY A 382 -3.80 7.02 0.54
CA GLY A 382 -5.08 6.56 0.03
C GLY A 382 -5.78 7.61 -0.83
N ALA A 383 -5.88 8.84 -0.32
CA ALA A 383 -6.63 9.90 -0.98
C ALA A 383 -5.97 10.43 -2.26
N ILE A 384 -4.68 10.75 -2.19
CA ILE A 384 -3.94 11.41 -3.28
C ILE A 384 -3.33 10.37 -4.23
N GLY A 385 -3.01 9.19 -3.71
CA GLY A 385 -2.38 8.10 -4.45
C GLY A 385 -3.39 7.11 -5.01
N PHE A 386 -3.93 6.26 -4.14
CA PHE A 386 -4.68 5.08 -4.56
C PHE A 386 -6.05 5.40 -5.15
N ILE A 387 -6.81 6.35 -4.60
CA ILE A 387 -8.12 6.72 -5.17
C ILE A 387 -8.04 7.08 -6.66
N PRO A 388 -7.20 8.06 -7.10
CA PRO A 388 -7.13 8.37 -8.52
C PRO A 388 -6.57 7.20 -9.36
N LEU A 389 -5.58 6.46 -8.84
CA LEU A 389 -4.88 5.44 -9.63
C LEU A 389 -5.63 4.11 -9.75
N ASP A 390 -6.34 3.70 -8.71
CA ASP A 390 -6.93 2.36 -8.59
C ASP A 390 -8.47 2.36 -8.63
N PHE A 391 -9.12 3.49 -8.37
CA PHE A 391 -10.58 3.59 -8.40
C PHE A 391 -11.05 4.35 -9.64
N VAL A 392 -10.37 5.44 -10.01
CA VAL A 392 -10.80 6.31 -11.12
C VAL A 392 -10.16 5.88 -12.44
N LEU A 393 -8.83 5.81 -12.50
CA LEU A 393 -8.11 5.56 -13.75
C LEU A 393 -8.49 4.23 -14.44
N PRO A 394 -8.72 3.10 -13.73
CA PRO A 394 -9.10 1.85 -14.38
C PRO A 394 -10.44 1.94 -15.13
N MET A 395 -11.42 2.65 -14.55
CA MET A 395 -12.72 2.91 -15.17
C MET A 395 -12.57 3.71 -16.46
N LEU A 396 -11.72 4.75 -16.41
CA LEU A 396 -11.42 5.60 -17.56
C LEU A 396 -10.72 4.81 -18.68
N LEU A 397 -9.67 4.04 -18.35
CA LEU A 397 -8.93 3.25 -19.33
C LEU A 397 -9.81 2.19 -20.00
N TYR A 398 -10.69 1.55 -19.22
CA TYR A 398 -11.66 0.60 -19.77
C TYR A 398 -12.64 1.26 -20.74
N ASN A 399 -13.22 2.40 -20.35
CA ASN A 399 -14.15 3.14 -21.21
C ASN A 399 -13.49 3.62 -22.51
N MET A 400 -12.23 4.04 -22.45
CA MET A 400 -11.48 4.49 -23.64
C MET A 400 -11.12 3.33 -24.57
N THR A 401 -10.80 2.17 -24.00
CA THR A 401 -10.41 0.98 -24.75
C THR A 401 -11.61 0.29 -25.40
N TYR A 402 -12.66 0.02 -24.62
CA TYR A 402 -13.81 -0.77 -25.06
C TYR A 402 -14.99 0.06 -25.58
N LYS A 403 -15.01 1.38 -25.30
CA LYS A 403 -16.06 2.32 -25.74
C LYS A 403 -17.49 1.78 -25.53
N PRO A 404 -17.86 1.36 -24.31
CA PRO A 404 -19.20 0.86 -24.03
C PRO A 404 -20.25 1.92 -24.37
N THR A 405 -21.41 1.48 -24.89
CA THR A 405 -22.48 2.42 -25.26
C THR A 405 -22.99 3.16 -24.03
N ARG A 406 -23.45 4.42 -24.19
CA ARG A 406 -24.01 5.22 -23.08
C ARG A 406 -25.28 4.64 -22.44
N LYS A 407 -25.90 3.66 -23.09
CA LYS A 407 -27.04 2.91 -22.58
C LYS A 407 -26.62 1.66 -21.78
N SER A 408 -25.35 1.26 -21.86
CA SER A 408 -24.83 0.09 -21.17
C SER A 408 -24.71 0.33 -19.68
N PHE A 409 -25.08 -0.68 -18.88
CA PHE A 409 -24.86 -0.72 -17.45
C PHE A 409 -23.38 -0.46 -17.09
N THR A 410 -22.45 -1.04 -17.87
CA THR A 410 -21.00 -0.86 -17.67
C THR A 410 -20.56 0.61 -17.82
N TYR A 411 -21.17 1.36 -18.73
CA TYR A 411 -20.83 2.77 -18.88
C TYR A 411 -21.26 3.56 -17.63
N TRP A 412 -22.49 3.34 -17.17
CA TRP A 412 -23.04 4.03 -16.00
C TRP A 412 -22.29 3.70 -14.72
N ILE A 413 -22.02 2.42 -14.44
CA ILE A 413 -21.28 2.04 -13.23
C ILE A 413 -19.86 2.65 -13.23
N ASN A 414 -19.17 2.65 -14.37
CA ASN A 414 -17.85 3.27 -14.50
C ASN A 414 -17.90 4.79 -14.27
N MET A 415 -18.89 5.47 -14.85
CA MET A 415 -19.08 6.91 -14.64
C MET A 415 -19.40 7.24 -13.18
N THR A 416 -20.28 6.48 -12.53
CA THR A 416 -20.62 6.66 -11.12
C THR A 416 -19.40 6.46 -10.22
N ILE A 417 -18.62 5.40 -10.43
CA ILE A 417 -17.39 5.17 -9.67
C ILE A 417 -16.41 6.33 -9.85
N MET A 418 -16.17 6.77 -11.09
CA MET A 418 -15.26 7.91 -11.33
C MET A 418 -15.71 9.16 -10.56
N VAL A 419 -16.99 9.56 -10.66
CA VAL A 419 -17.50 10.76 -9.99
C VAL A 419 -17.42 10.64 -8.47
N VAL A 420 -17.95 9.54 -7.91
CA VAL A 420 -17.99 9.33 -6.45
C VAL A 420 -16.58 9.30 -5.87
N PHE A 421 -15.66 8.56 -6.48
CA PHE A 421 -14.31 8.43 -5.97
C PHE A 421 -13.45 9.66 -6.24
N THR A 422 -13.67 10.43 -7.31
CA THR A 422 -13.03 11.74 -7.46
C THR A 422 -13.47 12.69 -6.32
N CYS A 423 -14.77 12.77 -6.01
CA CYS A 423 -15.25 13.57 -4.89
C CYS A 423 -14.69 13.08 -3.54
N ALA A 424 -14.73 11.77 -3.29
CA ALA A 424 -14.18 11.17 -2.07
C ALA A 424 -12.67 11.40 -1.95
N GLY A 425 -11.92 11.33 -3.05
CA GLY A 425 -10.48 11.59 -3.09
C GLY A 425 -10.14 13.04 -2.78
N LEU A 426 -10.89 14.01 -3.33
CA LEU A 426 -10.69 15.44 -3.03
C LEU A 426 -10.98 15.76 -1.56
N MET A 427 -12.11 15.29 -1.05
CA MET A 427 -12.50 15.48 0.36
C MET A 427 -11.56 14.74 1.30
N GLY A 428 -11.16 13.52 0.94
CA GLY A 428 -10.19 12.70 1.65
C GLY A 428 -8.82 13.34 1.71
N ALA A 429 -8.35 13.94 0.61
CA ALA A 429 -7.07 14.63 0.55
C ALA A 429 -7.07 15.85 1.47
N PHE A 430 -8.11 16.68 1.38
CA PHE A 430 -8.26 17.82 2.28
C PHE A 430 -8.29 17.39 3.75
N SER A 431 -9.13 16.40 4.09
CA SER A 431 -9.27 15.93 5.47
C SER A 431 -7.98 15.32 6.02
N SER A 432 -7.32 14.47 5.25
CA SER A 432 -6.11 13.75 5.66
C SER A 432 -4.92 14.70 5.80
N VAL A 433 -4.73 15.64 4.86
CA VAL A 433 -3.66 16.65 4.98
C VAL A 433 -3.94 17.59 6.16
N ARG A 434 -5.19 18.03 6.35
CA ARG A 434 -5.57 18.82 7.52
C ARG A 434 -5.23 18.11 8.82
N LYS A 435 -5.58 16.82 8.94
CA LYS A 435 -5.29 16.02 10.13
C LYS A 435 -3.79 15.90 10.37
N LEU A 436 -3.03 15.56 9.33
CA LEU A 436 -1.57 15.46 9.40
C LEU A 436 -0.92 16.77 9.88
N VAL A 437 -1.38 17.92 9.36
CA VAL A 437 -0.88 19.25 9.78
C VAL A 437 -1.23 19.54 11.24
N LEU A 438 -2.46 19.24 11.67
CA LEU A 438 -2.88 19.46 13.05
C LEU A 438 -2.10 18.59 14.04
N ASP A 439 -1.83 17.33 13.69
CA ASP A 439 -1.07 16.41 14.52
C ASP A 439 0.43 16.79 14.52
N ALA A 440 0.98 17.21 13.37
CA ALA A 440 2.36 17.71 13.27
C ALA A 440 2.59 18.99 14.10
N ASN A 441 1.62 19.91 14.14
CA ASN A 441 1.72 21.14 14.96
C ASN A 441 1.81 20.87 16.46
N LYS A 442 1.34 19.70 16.90
CA LYS A 442 1.39 19.26 18.30
C LYS A 442 2.58 18.36 18.59
N PHE A 443 3.48 18.12 17.63
CA PHE A 443 4.56 17.16 17.79
C PHE A 443 5.92 17.86 17.69
N LYS A 444 6.77 17.66 18.71
CA LYS A 444 8.14 18.15 18.67
C LYS A 444 8.99 17.16 17.88
N LEU A 445 9.60 17.65 16.81
CA LEU A 445 10.45 16.86 15.90
C LEU A 445 11.46 16.01 16.68
N PHE A 446 11.49 14.71 16.36
CA PHE A 446 12.36 13.69 16.96
C PHE A 446 12.19 13.50 18.49
N SER A 447 11.05 13.90 19.05
CA SER A 447 10.74 13.68 20.46
C SER A 447 9.73 12.55 20.68
N SER A 448 9.49 12.23 21.95
CA SER A 448 8.41 11.33 22.41
C SER A 448 7.25 12.11 23.03
N GLU A 449 7.28 13.45 22.95
CA GLU A 449 6.38 14.35 23.67
C GLU A 449 5.51 15.15 22.69
N VAL A 450 4.25 15.34 23.08
CA VAL A 450 3.32 16.27 22.44
C VAL A 450 3.66 17.66 22.97
N VAL A 451 3.78 18.66 22.10
CA VAL A 451 3.98 20.07 22.47
C VAL A 451 2.72 20.56 23.18
N ASP A 452 2.89 21.12 24.38
CA ASP A 452 1.81 21.71 25.20
C ASP A 452 1.01 22.80 24.47
#